data_AF-A0A8X8DAA7-F1
#
_entry.id   AF-A0A8X8DAA7-F1
#
_cell.length_a   1.000
_cell.length_b   1.000
_cell.length_c   1.000
_cell.angle_alpha   90.00
_cell.angle_beta   90.00
_cell.angle_gamma   90.00
#
_symmetry.space_group_name_H-M   'P 1'
#
loop_
_entity.id
_entity.type
_entity.pdbx_description
1 polymer ?
#
loop_
_entity_poly.entity_id
_entity_poly.type
_entity_poly.pdbx_seq_one_letter_code
_entity_poly.pdbx_strand_id
1 'polypeptide(L)'
;MAVSTYSHDPYMDFRRSMQEMVDARDLVDVKANWEYLHELLSSYLSLNPKSTHKFIVGAFADLLVSLLSTEMTEDGGRREEDFSSDGCGISRQCM
;
A
#
# COMPACT_ATOMS: atom_id res chain seq x y z
N MET A 1 4.29 -14.53 28.19
CA MET A 1 5.64 -14.01 27.90
C MET A 1 5.49 -12.99 26.80
N ALA A 2 5.62 -11.69 27.08
CA ALA A 2 5.68 -10.68 26.03
C ALA A 2 7.15 -10.43 25.74
N VAL A 3 7.68 -11.12 24.74
CA VAL A 3 9.03 -10.81 24.24
C VAL A 3 8.95 -9.41 23.67
N SER A 4 9.58 -8.45 24.34
CA SER A 4 9.70 -7.11 23.82
C SER A 4 10.74 -7.18 22.71
N THR A 5 10.33 -7.58 21.51
CA THR A 5 11.12 -7.41 20.30
C THR A 5 11.08 -5.92 19.98
N TYR A 6 11.78 -5.12 20.79
CA TYR A 6 12.29 -3.84 20.32
C TYR A 6 13.31 -4.19 19.25
N SER A 7 12.80 -4.42 18.05
CA SER A 7 13.59 -4.54 16.84
C SER A 7 14.44 -3.28 16.68
N HIS A 8 15.62 -3.42 16.09
CA HIS A 8 16.61 -2.34 15.98
C HIS A 8 16.08 -1.09 15.26
N ASP A 9 14.99 -1.23 14.49
CA ASP A 9 14.42 -0.19 13.63
C ASP A 9 12.91 0.01 13.87
N PRO A 10 12.51 0.85 14.85
CA PRO A 10 11.10 1.14 15.14
C PRO A 10 10.35 1.72 13.93
N TYR A 11 11.06 2.32 12.98
CA TYR A 11 10.51 2.77 11.69
C TYR A 11 10.01 1.59 10.83
N MET A 12 10.89 0.59 10.61
CA MET A 12 10.60 -0.56 9.76
C MET A 12 9.52 -1.45 10.37
N ASP A 13 9.56 -1.64 11.69
CA ASP A 13 8.58 -2.46 12.40
C ASP A 13 7.17 -1.87 12.35
N PHE A 14 7.05 -0.55 12.57
CA PHE A 14 5.78 0.14 12.42
C PHE A 14 5.25 0.02 10.98
N ARG A 15 6.11 0.33 10.00
CA ARG A 15 5.73 0.31 8.59
C ARG A 15 5.28 -1.08 8.16
N ARG A 16 6.04 -2.12 8.50
CA ARG A 16 5.71 -3.51 8.16
C ARG A 16 4.41 -3.95 8.83
N SER A 17 4.27 -3.75 10.15
CA SER A 17 3.08 -4.19 10.87
C SER A 17 1.81 -3.47 10.38
N MET A 18 1.93 -2.20 10.01
CA MET A 18 0.79 -1.45 9.47
C MET A 18 0.48 -1.87 8.03
N GLN A 19 1.50 -2.09 7.20
CA GLN A 19 1.34 -2.57 5.82
C GLN A 19 0.69 -3.95 5.77
N GLU A 20 1.08 -4.89 6.63
CA GLU A 20 0.49 -6.24 6.71
C GLU A 20 -1.00 -6.17 7.05
N MET A 21 -1.42 -5.21 7.88
CA MET A 21 -2.84 -5.05 8.24
C MET A 21 -3.65 -4.31 7.19
N VAL A 22 -3.01 -3.45 6.40
CA VAL A 22 -3.60 -2.86 5.20
C VAL A 22 -3.84 -3.95 4.15
N ASP A 23 -2.83 -4.79 3.90
CA ASP A 23 -2.87 -5.87 2.91
C ASP A 23 -3.91 -6.94 3.30
N ALA A 24 -3.90 -7.39 4.56
CA ALA A 24 -4.83 -8.42 5.05
C ALA A 24 -6.32 -8.01 4.99
N ARG A 25 -6.60 -6.71 4.95
CA ARG A 25 -7.97 -6.18 4.88
C ARG A 25 -8.33 -5.65 3.50
N ASP A 26 -7.42 -5.75 2.52
CA ASP A 26 -7.56 -5.14 1.20
C ASP A 26 -8.01 -3.68 1.33
N LEU A 27 -7.26 -2.90 2.13
CA LEU A 27 -7.60 -1.50 2.41
C LEU A 27 -7.30 -0.63 1.19
N VAL A 28 -8.16 -0.76 0.18
CA VAL A 28 -8.23 0.16 -0.95
C VAL A 28 -8.73 1.54 -0.51
N ASP A 29 -9.55 1.62 0.54
CA ASP A 29 -10.08 2.89 1.04
C ASP A 29 -9.40 3.30 2.35
N VAL A 30 -8.38 4.17 2.25
CA VAL A 30 -7.66 4.71 3.42
C VAL A 30 -8.61 5.45 4.35
N LYS A 31 -9.63 6.08 3.79
CA LYS A 31 -10.55 6.94 4.51
C LYS A 31 -11.51 6.14 5.40
N ALA A 32 -12.00 5.01 4.92
CA ALA A 32 -12.82 4.07 5.68
C ALA A 32 -12.09 3.50 6.89
N ASN A 33 -10.76 3.40 6.80
CA ASN A 33 -9.92 2.78 7.83
C ASN A 33 -9.06 3.79 8.61
N TRP A 34 -9.32 5.09 8.40
CA TRP A 34 -8.58 6.17 9.04
C TRP A 34 -8.61 6.09 10.58
N GLU A 35 -9.76 5.77 11.18
CA GLU A 35 -9.88 5.66 12.64
C GLU A 35 -8.97 4.57 13.20
N TYR A 36 -8.89 3.42 12.52
CA TYR A 36 -8.03 2.31 12.91
C TYR A 36 -6.54 2.64 12.77
N LEU A 37 -6.16 3.24 11.64
CA LEU A 37 -4.80 3.71 11.38
C LEU A 37 -4.35 4.74 12.43
N HIS A 38 -5.26 5.66 12.80
CA HIS A 38 -5.02 6.68 13.79
C HIS A 38 -4.87 6.11 15.22
N GLU A 39 -5.70 5.12 15.59
CA GLU A 39 -5.59 4.43 16.87
C GLU A 39 -4.25 3.70 17.01
N LEU A 40 -3.82 2.99 15.95
CA LEU A 40 -2.50 2.36 15.89
C LEU A 40 -1.38 3.38 16.07
N LEU A 41 -1.38 4.46 15.30
CA LEU A 41 -0.39 5.53 15.43
C LEU A 41 -0.32 6.04 16.87
N SER A 42 -1.48 6.29 17.49
CA SER A 42 -1.56 6.76 18.88
C SER A 42 -1.02 5.75 19.88
N SER A 43 -1.28 4.45 19.66
CA SER A 43 -0.74 3.36 20.47
C SER A 43 0.79 3.31 20.38
N TYR A 44 1.35 3.39 19.17
CA TYR A 44 2.80 3.40 18.98
C TYR A 44 3.48 4.66 19.55
N LEU A 45 2.86 5.83 19.43
CA LEU A 45 3.38 7.06 20.06
C LEU A 45 3.36 6.97 21.58
N SER A 46 2.35 6.34 22.16
CA SER A 46 2.24 6.17 23.62
C SER A 46 3.20 5.12 24.16
N LEU A 47 3.47 4.06 23.39
CA LEU A 47 4.39 2.98 23.76
C LEU A 47 5.87 3.37 23.58
N ASN A 48 6.17 4.35 22.72
CA ASN A 48 7.54 4.71 22.39
C ASN A 48 7.97 6.06 23.01
N PRO A 49 9.25 6.20 23.36
CA PRO A 49 9.79 7.48 23.84
C PRO A 49 9.74 8.55 22.75
N LYS A 50 9.66 9.82 23.17
CA LYS A 50 9.53 10.99 22.27
C LYS A 50 10.62 11.08 21.20
N SER A 51 11.82 10.56 21.48
CA SER A 51 12.92 10.49 20.50
C SER A 51 12.57 9.67 19.26
N THR A 52 11.69 8.68 19.41
CA THR A 52 11.26 7.75 18.35
C THR A 52 10.08 8.28 17.55
N HIS A 53 9.30 9.23 18.10
CA HIS A 53 8.08 9.76 17.47
C HIS A 53 8.33 10.30 16.06
N LYS A 54 9.47 10.96 15.83
CA LYS A 54 9.85 11.48 14.51
C LYS A 54 9.92 10.39 13.43
N PHE A 55 10.36 9.19 13.81
CA PHE A 55 10.50 8.06 12.90
C PHE A 55 9.15 7.41 12.65
N ILE A 56 8.32 7.27 13.69
CA ILE A 56 6.98 6.69 13.59
C ILE A 56 6.08 7.57 12.69
N VAL A 57 6.08 8.88 12.92
CA VAL A 57 5.31 9.83 12.10
C VAL A 57 5.81 9.83 10.65
N GLY A 58 7.12 9.74 10.44
CA GLY A 58 7.70 9.63 9.09
C GLY A 58 7.27 8.36 8.36
N ALA A 59 7.27 7.21 9.05
CA ALA A 59 6.81 5.93 8.49
C ALA A 59 5.32 5.98 8.14
N PHE A 60 4.51 6.61 8.99
CA PHE A 60 3.08 6.79 8.76
C PHE A 60 2.78 7.66 7.55
N ALA A 61 3.49 8.78 7.39
CA ALA A 61 3.34 9.64 6.23
C ALA A 61 3.70 8.92 4.91
N ASP A 62 4.82 8.18 4.90
CA ASP A 62 5.25 7.42 3.71
C ASP A 62 4.25 6.32 3.33
N LEU A 63 3.66 5.67 4.33
CA LEU A 63 2.58 4.71 4.13
C LEU A 63 1.35 5.39 3.51
N LEU A 64 0.87 6.51 4.07
CA LEU A 64 -0.28 7.23 3.52
C LEU A 64 -0.05 7.66 2.06
N VAL A 65 1.13 8.17 1.74
CA VAL A 65 1.49 8.53 0.35
C VAL A 65 1.44 7.29 -0.55
N SER A 66 1.96 6.15 -0.08
CA SER A 66 1.92 4.89 -0.84
C SER A 66 0.48 4.42 -1.08
N LEU A 67 -0.39 4.54 -0.08
CA LEU A 67 -1.79 4.14 -0.17
C LEU A 67 -2.60 5.08 -1.08
N LEU A 68 -2.46 6.40 -0.89
CA LEU A 68 -3.10 7.39 -1.76
C LEU A 68 -2.64 7.26 -3.23
N SER A 69 -1.39 6.84 -3.44
CA SER A 69 -0.88 6.55 -4.79
C SER A 69 -1.50 5.28 -5.39
N THR A 70 -1.86 4.29 -4.57
CA THR A 70 -2.56 3.08 -5.04
C THR A 70 -4.03 3.36 -5.35
N GLU A 71 -4.70 4.21 -4.57
CA GLU A 71 -6.10 4.64 -4.82
C GLU A 71 -6.27 5.27 -6.20
N MET A 72 -5.26 6.00 -6.70
CA MET A 72 -5.28 6.60 -8.04
C MET A 72 -5.10 5.59 -9.20
N THR A 73 -4.75 4.34 -8.91
CA THR A 73 -4.56 3.29 -9.93
C THR A 73 -5.84 2.47 -10.15
N GLU A 74 -6.82 2.55 -9.26
CA GLU A 74 -8.09 1.80 -9.31
C GLU A 74 -9.21 2.55 -10.07
N ASP A 75 -8.92 3.15 -11.22
CA ASP A 75 -9.97 3.65 -12.15
C ASP A 75 -9.72 3.38 -13.65
N GLY A 76 -8.57 2.87 -14.11
CA GLY A 76 -8.45 2.70 -15.56
C GLY A 76 -7.19 2.08 -16.10
N GLY A 77 -7.19 0.74 -16.19
CA GLY A 77 -6.05 0.01 -16.75
C GLY A 77 -6.36 -1.34 -17.38
N ARG A 78 -7.58 -1.58 -17.89
CA ARG A 78 -7.78 -2.59 -18.97
C ARG A 78 -7.98 -1.87 -20.29
N ARG A 79 -6.89 -1.41 -20.88
CA ARG A 79 -6.69 -1.28 -22.33
C ARG A 79 -5.37 -1.99 -22.57
N GLU A 80 -5.43 -3.24 -23.01
CA GLU A 80 -5.44 -3.68 -24.42
C GLU A 80 -4.08 -3.41 -25.09
N GLU A 81 -3.67 -4.33 -25.98
CA GLU A 81 -2.36 -4.52 -26.64
C GLU A 81 -1.46 -5.53 -25.90
N ASP A 82 -1.08 -6.69 -26.44
CA ASP A 82 -0.93 -7.08 -27.84
C ASP A 82 -0.93 -8.62 -28.01
N PHE A 83 -1.06 -9.04 -29.28
CA PHE A 83 -0.91 -10.37 -29.89
C PHE A 83 -2.19 -11.04 -30.41
N SER A 84 -2.65 -10.52 -31.54
CA SER A 84 -3.00 -11.39 -32.67
C SER A 84 -2.45 -10.76 -33.96
N SER A 85 -1.15 -10.96 -34.16
CA SER A 85 -0.58 -10.96 -35.51
C SER A 85 -1.06 -12.24 -36.20
N ASP A 86 -2.28 -12.23 -36.72
CA ASP A 86 -2.66 -13.17 -37.77
C ASP A 86 -2.46 -12.46 -39.10
N GLY A 87 -1.34 -12.80 -39.73
CA GLY A 87 -1.08 -12.40 -41.10
C GLY A 87 -2.11 -13.03 -42.04
N CYS A 88 -2.48 -12.28 -43.07
CA CYS A 88 -2.25 -12.67 -44.47
C CYS A 88 -3.15 -11.80 -45.35
N GLY A 89 -2.60 -10.69 -45.82
CA GLY A 89 -3.11 -10.05 -47.03
C GLY A 89 -2.83 -10.95 -48.23
N ILE A 90 -3.81 -11.76 -48.63
CA ILE A 90 -3.87 -12.33 -49.97
C ILE A 90 -5.17 -11.93 -50.65
N SER A 91 -5.03 -10.90 -51.48
CA SER A 91 -5.93 -10.51 -52.56
C SER A 91 -6.36 -11.70 -53.43
N ARG A 92 -7.64 -12.09 -53.36
CA ARG A 92 -8.43 -12.93 -54.31
C ARG A 92 -9.91 -12.72 -53.91
N GLN A 93 -10.93 -12.48 -54.72
CA GLN A 93 -11.16 -12.44 -56.15
C GLN A 93 -12.59 -11.87 -56.35
N CYS A 94 -12.81 -11.17 -57.46
CA CYS A 94 -14.12 -10.74 -57.94
C CYS A 94 -15.02 -11.94 -58.30
N MET A 95 -16.30 -11.90 -57.91
CA MET A 95 -17.46 -12.30 -58.71
C MET A 95 -18.76 -11.91 -57.99
#